data_AF-A0A7C5RD59-F1
#
_entry.id   AF-A0A7C5RD59-F1
#
_cell.length_a   1.000
_cell.length_b   1.000
_cell.length_c   1.000
_cell.angle_alpha   90.00
_cell.angle_beta   90.00
_cell.angle_gamma   90.00
#
_symmetry.space_group_name_H-M   'P 1'
#
loop_
_entity.id
_entity.type
_entity.pdbx_description
1 polymer ?
#
loop_
_entity_poly.entity_id
_entity_poly.type
_entity_poly.pdbx_seq_one_letter_code
_entity_poly.pdbx_strand_id
1 'polypeptide(L)' 'MSKKTPEKKARLRKARRKARPVPLFVRIKTGRKVMTTPARRHWREKKLKIRD' A
#
# COMPACT_ATOMS: atom_id res chain seq x y z
N MET A 1 16.67 13.76 -8.78
CA MET A 1 16.13 12.87 -7.73
C MET A 1 17.17 12.72 -6.64
N SER A 2 16.91 13.21 -5.42
CA SER A 2 17.88 13.15 -4.31
C SER A 2 18.19 11.70 -3.89
N LYS A 3 19.43 11.45 -3.43
CA LYS A 3 19.87 10.17 -2.89
C LYS A 3 19.10 9.91 -1.59
N LYS A 4 18.14 8.98 -1.63
CA LYS A 4 17.38 8.54 -0.44
C LYS A 4 18.15 7.46 0.33
N THR A 5 18.09 7.53 1.66
CA THR A 5 18.62 6.48 2.55
C THR A 5 18.01 5.10 2.23
N PRO A 6 18.74 4.00 2.42
CA PRO A 6 18.21 2.65 2.22
C PRO A 6 16.95 2.37 3.06
N GLU A 7 16.89 2.88 4.29
CA GLU A 7 15.72 2.75 5.16
C GLU A 7 14.47 3.41 4.59
N LYS A 8 14.60 4.65 4.11
CA LYS A 8 13.51 5.36 3.45
C LYS A 8 13.03 4.61 2.22
N LYS A 9 13.95 4.04 1.42
CA LYS A 9 13.59 3.18 0.28
C LYS A 9 12.81 1.94 0.73
N ALA A 10 13.23 1.30 1.82
CA ALA A 10 12.54 0.12 2.37
C ALA A 10 11.12 0.46 2.86
N ARG A 11 10.96 1.58 3.59
CA ARG A 11 9.65 2.08 4.06
C ARG A 11 8.73 2.43 2.88
N LEU A 12 9.25 3.11 1.86
CA LEU A 12 8.51 3.42 0.63
C LEU A 12 8.09 2.15 -0.13
N ARG A 13 8.98 1.15 -0.22
CA ARG A 13 8.68 -0.15 -0.82
C ARG A 13 7.56 -0.87 -0.06
N LYS A 14 7.59 -0.88 1.28
CA LYS A 14 6.54 -1.47 2.12
C LYS A 14 5.20 -0.74 1.91
N ALA A 15 5.20 0.59 1.89
CA ALA A 15 4.01 1.38 1.63
C ALA A 15 3.40 1.11 0.25
N ARG A 16 4.23 0.95 -0.78
CA ARG A 16 3.78 0.56 -2.14
C ARG A 16 3.17 -0.84 -2.14
N ARG A 17 3.76 -1.80 -1.44
CA ARG A 17 3.23 -3.18 -1.36
C ARG A 17 1.86 -3.24 -0.68
N LYS A 18 1.62 -2.42 0.36
CA LYS A 18 0.34 -2.35 1.08
C LYS A 18 -0.80 -1.72 0.27
N ALA A 19 -0.50 -0.85 -0.70
CA ALA A 19 -1.51 -0.14 -1.49
C ALA A 19 -2.11 -0.98 -2.64
N ARG A 20 -1.93 -2.31 -2.62
CA ARG A 20 -2.47 -3.24 -3.62
C ARG A 20 -3.94 -3.58 -3.31
N PRO A 21 -4.77 -3.87 -4.33
CA PRO A 21 -6.13 -4.35 -4.11
C PRO A 21 -6.14 -5.77 -3.53
N VAL A 22 -7.30 -6.15 -2.98
CA VAL A 22 -7.56 -7.52 -2.51
C VAL A 22 -7.44 -8.50 -3.70
N PRO A 23 -6.72 -9.63 -3.54
CA PRO A 23 -6.60 -10.63 -4.60
C PRO A 23 -7.94 -11.16 -5.09
N LEU A 24 -8.01 -11.54 -6.36
CA LEU A 24 -9.26 -11.97 -7.00
C LEU A 24 -9.85 -13.21 -6.31
N PHE A 25 -9.03 -14.21 -6.01
CA PHE A 25 -9.50 -15.45 -5.36
C PHE A 25 -10.08 -15.20 -3.96
N VAL A 26 -9.66 -14.16 -3.23
CA VAL A 26 -10.26 -13.78 -1.94
C VAL A 26 -11.63 -13.14 -2.18
N ARG A 27 -11.73 -12.33 -3.23
CA ARG A 27 -13.02 -11.74 -3.63
C ARG A 27 -13.98 -12.82 -4.09
N ILE A 28 -13.60 -13.87 -4.82
CA ILE A 28 -14.61 -14.80 -5.37
C ILE A 28 -15.20 -15.77 -4.32
N LYS A 29 -14.57 -15.93 -3.14
CA LYS A 29 -15.05 -16.83 -2.08
C LYS A 29 -16.48 -16.51 -1.62
N THR A 30 -17.26 -17.56 -1.34
CA THR A 30 -18.56 -17.45 -0.67
C THR A 30 -18.38 -16.96 0.78
N GLY A 31 -19.33 -16.18 1.30
CA GLY A 31 -19.24 -15.62 2.65
C GLY A 31 -18.08 -14.63 2.88
N ARG A 32 -17.52 -14.04 1.81
CA ARG A 32 -16.42 -13.07 1.92
C ARG A 32 -16.81 -11.85 2.76
N LYS A 33 -15.93 -11.46 3.68
CA LYS A 33 -16.09 -10.25 4.52
C LYS A 33 -15.29 -9.05 4.02
N VAL A 34 -14.33 -9.26 3.12
CA VAL A 34 -13.38 -8.24 2.67
C VAL A 34 -13.45 -8.07 1.17
N MET A 35 -13.90 -6.90 0.71
CA MET A 35 -14.03 -6.54 -0.71
C MET A 35 -12.97 -5.56 -1.19
N THR A 36 -12.56 -4.65 -0.33
CA THR A 36 -11.59 -3.60 -0.63
C THR A 36 -10.49 -3.59 0.43
N THR A 37 -9.37 -2.94 0.11
CA THR A 37 -8.27 -2.75 1.05
C THR A 37 -8.42 -1.34 1.67
N PRO A 38 -8.80 -1.20 2.95
CA PRO A 38 -8.97 0.12 3.57
C PRO A 38 -7.66 0.93 3.62
N ALA A 39 -6.53 0.25 3.65
CA ALA A 39 -5.20 0.84 3.59
C ALA A 39 -4.74 1.22 2.17
N ARG A 40 -5.59 1.06 1.14
CA ARG A 40 -5.30 1.51 -0.22
C ARG A 40 -5.11 3.02 -0.19
N ARG A 41 -4.09 3.51 -0.89
CA ARG A 41 -3.67 4.90 -0.83
C ARG A 41 -3.24 5.39 -2.20
N HIS A 42 -3.74 6.56 -2.58
CA HIS A 42 -3.27 7.29 -3.74
C HIS A 42 -2.29 8.42 -3.33
N TRP A 43 -1.32 8.74 -4.19
CA TRP A 43 -0.28 9.71 -3.87
C TRP A 43 -0.74 11.17 -3.96
N ARG A 44 -1.86 11.44 -4.66
CA ARG A 44 -2.49 12.76 -4.69
C ARG A 44 -3.36 13.01 -3.47
N GLU A 45 -4.13 12.01 -3.04
CA GLU A 45 -5.07 12.14 -1.90
C GLU A 45 -4.39 12.13 -0.53
N LYS A 46 -3.45 11.18 -0.30
CA LYS A 46 -2.84 11.00 1.03
C LYS A 46 -1.33 10.86 0.93
N LYS A 47 -0.61 11.87 1.41
CA LYS A 47 0.85 11.91 1.43
C LYS A 47 1.43 11.01 2.52
N LEU A 48 2.59 10.41 2.23
CA LEU A 48 3.33 9.60 3.19
C LEU A 48 4.23 10.51 4.02
N LYS A 49 3.96 10.60 5.33
CA LYS A 49 4.84 11.24 6.30
C LYS A 49 5.93 10.24 6.71
N ILE A 50 6.90 10.01 5.84
CA ILE A 50 8.05 9.12 6.12
C ILE A 50 9.22 9.98 6.56
N ARG A 51 9.66 9.80 7.80
CA ARG A 51 10.93 10.35 8.30
C ARG A 51 12.09 9.62 7.63
N ASP A 52 13.14 10.39 7.32
CA ASP A 52 14.40 9.88 6.76
C ASP A 52 15.11 8.90 7.69
#